data_AF-A0A959DHD0-F1
#
_entry.id   AF-A0A959DHD0-F1
#
_cell.length_a   1.000
_cell.length_b   1.000
_cell.length_c   1.000
_cell.angle_alpha   90.00
_cell.angle_beta   90.00
_cell.angle_gamma   90.00
#
_symmetry.space_group_name_H-M   'P 1'
#
loop_
_entity.id
_entity.type
_entity.pdbx_description
1 polymer ?
#
loop_
_entity_poly.entity_id
_entity_poly.type
_entity_poly.pdbx_seq_one_letter_code
_entity_poly.pdbx_strand_id
1 'polypeptide(L)'
;MQTEITGAVLIFLLSAALAWPLGQYMAKVFKGERSLLDFLAPFENAIFRLCAIDPDEQMDWKQNMKAMLSVNIAFFLLAFLLLSLQGFIPFWNPNGFGNWEPTLAFNTAVSFTTNTNLQHYSGETAASYFTQLSVLAWLQFVSAGTGIAACALLFQGLANRSGSRLGNFYKLLVRSCTRILLPLAVVLSLFLSFNGSTAHFRGLQEVATLEGETQKVAGGPAAPMVAIKQLGTNGGGFFGPNSSHPFENPDYLTNIAENIAILLIPIGLVFAFGFYLGRRKLALLFFGIMTLLFISFASFTAWQEIKGNPAFAGMGLEQTINMEGKEARFGPLASSLWGVSTTST
;
A
#
# COMPACT_ATOMS: atom_id res chain seq x y z
N MET A 1 -16.99 20.00 -11.20
CA MET A 1 -17.27 20.35 -9.78
C MET A 1 -18.34 19.49 -9.09
N GLN A 2 -19.65 19.59 -9.39
CA GLN A 2 -20.65 18.80 -8.64
C GLN A 2 -20.42 17.28 -8.74
N THR A 3 -20.09 16.77 -9.92
CA THR A 3 -19.78 15.36 -10.17
C THR A 3 -18.52 14.87 -9.44
N GLU A 4 -17.47 15.68 -9.37
CA GLU A 4 -16.23 15.35 -8.65
C GLU A 4 -16.43 15.27 -7.13
N ILE A 5 -17.24 16.16 -6.56
CA ILE A 5 -17.63 16.11 -5.14
C ILE A 5 -18.43 14.82 -4.87
N THR A 6 -19.37 14.48 -5.75
CA THR A 6 -20.11 13.21 -5.66
C THR A 6 -19.16 12.01 -5.72
N GLY A 7 -18.14 12.05 -6.59
CA GLY A 7 -17.11 11.02 -6.68
C GLY A 7 -16.32 10.86 -5.36
N ALA A 8 -15.90 11.97 -4.74
CA ALA A 8 -15.19 11.95 -3.47
C ALA A 8 -16.04 11.36 -2.33
N VAL A 9 -17.32 11.77 -2.25
CA VAL A 9 -18.26 11.22 -1.27
C VAL A 9 -18.48 9.73 -1.51
N LEU A 10 -18.63 9.32 -2.76
CA LEU A 10 -18.81 7.91 -3.13
C LEU A 10 -17.60 7.07 -2.73
N ILE A 11 -16.37 7.53 -3.02
CA ILE A 11 -15.13 6.86 -2.62
C ILE A 11 -15.13 6.61 -1.11
N PHE A 12 -15.37 7.65 -0.30
CA PHE A 12 -15.35 7.52 1.16
C PHE A 12 -16.44 6.58 1.68
N LEU A 13 -17.68 6.71 1.19
CA LEU A 13 -18.79 5.87 1.60
C LEU A 13 -18.57 4.39 1.22
N LEU A 14 -18.03 4.12 0.02
CA LEU A 14 -17.69 2.77 -0.40
C LEU A 14 -16.57 2.19 0.47
N SER A 15 -15.52 2.96 0.76
CA SER A 15 -14.45 2.55 1.68
C SER A 15 -15.01 2.17 3.05
N ALA A 16 -15.86 3.01 3.64
CA ALA A 16 -16.47 2.73 4.94
C ALA A 16 -17.40 1.50 4.90
N ALA A 17 -18.19 1.36 3.84
CA ALA A 17 -19.11 0.23 3.65
C ALA A 17 -18.36 -1.11 3.48
N LEU A 18 -17.25 -1.12 2.74
CA LEU A 18 -16.40 -2.31 2.53
C LEU A 18 -15.52 -2.61 3.75
N ALA A 19 -15.07 -1.59 4.47
CA ALA A 19 -14.26 -1.73 5.66
C ALA A 19 -15.00 -2.44 6.81
N TRP A 20 -16.33 -2.29 6.91
CA TRP A 20 -17.11 -2.95 7.96
C TRP A 20 -17.05 -4.49 7.89
N PRO A 21 -17.42 -5.16 6.77
CA PRO A 21 -17.29 -6.61 6.65
C PRO A 21 -15.82 -7.04 6.67
N LEU A 22 -14.89 -6.25 6.12
CA LEU A 22 -13.46 -6.53 6.23
C LEU A 22 -13.00 -6.54 7.69
N GLY A 23 -13.43 -5.58 8.51
CA GLY A 23 -13.11 -5.50 9.93
C GLY A 23 -13.64 -6.70 10.71
N GLN A 24 -14.86 -7.17 10.40
CA GLN A 24 -15.38 -8.42 10.96
C GLN A 24 -14.50 -9.61 10.60
N TYR A 25 -14.11 -9.71 9.33
CA TYR A 25 -13.27 -10.79 8.85
C TYR A 25 -11.87 -10.76 9.48
N MET A 26 -11.22 -9.60 9.54
CA MET A 26 -9.91 -9.45 10.20
C MET A 26 -9.96 -9.85 11.67
N ALA A 27 -11.03 -9.46 12.40
CA ALA A 27 -11.22 -9.91 13.78
C ALA A 27 -11.29 -11.44 13.91
N LYS A 28 -11.94 -12.14 12.97
CA LYS A 28 -11.95 -13.61 12.93
C LYS A 28 -10.56 -14.19 12.68
N VAL A 29 -9.83 -13.64 11.71
CA VAL A 29 -8.46 -14.05 11.38
C VAL A 29 -7.54 -13.92 12.60
N PHE A 30 -7.63 -12.80 13.32
CA PHE A 30 -6.82 -12.54 14.52
C PHE A 30 -7.19 -13.47 15.69
N LYS A 31 -8.47 -13.82 15.84
CA LYS A 31 -8.93 -14.81 16.85
C LYS A 31 -8.59 -16.26 16.48
N GLY A 32 -8.15 -16.50 15.24
CA GLY A 32 -7.95 -17.85 14.72
C GLY A 32 -9.24 -18.63 14.50
N GLU A 33 -10.36 -17.94 14.33
CA GLU A 33 -11.62 -18.55 13.95
C GLU A 33 -11.58 -19.05 12.50
N ARG A 34 -12.49 -19.97 12.14
CA ARG A 34 -12.60 -20.47 10.76
C ARG A 34 -12.87 -19.33 9.79
N SER A 35 -12.14 -19.34 8.67
CA SER A 35 -12.18 -18.30 7.66
C SER A 35 -12.32 -18.89 6.26
N LEU A 36 -12.84 -18.10 5.31
CA LEU A 36 -12.98 -18.55 3.91
C LEU A 36 -11.62 -18.90 3.27
N LEU A 37 -10.52 -18.34 3.78
CA LEU A 37 -9.18 -18.54 3.28
C LEU A 37 -8.39 -19.61 4.07
N ASP A 38 -9.07 -20.45 4.84
CA ASP A 38 -8.43 -21.57 5.55
C ASP A 38 -7.78 -22.59 4.59
N PHE A 39 -8.16 -22.58 3.30
CA PHE A 39 -7.49 -23.38 2.26
C PHE A 39 -6.01 -22.99 2.06
N LEU A 40 -5.59 -21.80 2.51
CA LEU A 40 -4.18 -21.37 2.51
C LEU A 40 -3.37 -21.95 3.67
N ALA A 41 -4.01 -22.61 4.65
CA ALA A 41 -3.32 -23.18 5.81
C ALA A 41 -2.17 -24.14 5.45
N PRO A 42 -2.25 -25.00 4.41
CA PRO A 42 -1.10 -25.82 4.01
C PRO A 42 0.12 -24.99 3.60
N PHE A 43 -0.10 -23.87 2.91
CA PHE A 43 0.95 -22.94 2.50
C PHE A 43 1.54 -22.22 3.72
N GLU A 44 0.70 -21.71 4.62
CA GLU A 44 1.13 -21.10 5.88
C GLU A 44 1.95 -22.07 6.75
N ASN A 45 1.49 -23.32 6.86
CA ASN A 45 2.18 -24.38 7.60
C ASN A 45 3.52 -24.75 6.95
N ALA A 46 3.64 -24.69 5.63
CA ALA A 46 4.91 -24.88 4.94
C ALA A 46 5.92 -23.79 5.32
N ILE A 47 5.48 -22.52 5.35
CA ILE A 47 6.32 -21.39 5.81
C ILE A 47 6.78 -21.63 7.25
N PHE A 48 5.85 -21.96 8.16
CA PHE A 48 6.19 -22.20 9.56
C PHE A 48 7.20 -23.35 9.72
N ARG A 49 7.02 -24.46 8.98
CA ARG A 49 7.96 -25.60 9.01
C ARG A 49 9.33 -25.24 8.45
N LEU A 50 9.41 -24.54 7.33
CA LEU A 50 10.68 -24.12 6.71
C LEU A 50 11.47 -23.18 7.64
N CYS A 51 10.77 -22.34 8.39
CA CYS A 51 11.39 -21.42 9.36
C CYS A 51 11.55 -22.03 10.76
N ALA A 52 11.17 -23.30 10.98
CA ALA A 52 11.15 -23.96 12.28
C ALA A 52 10.38 -23.18 13.36
N ILE A 53 9.24 -22.60 12.98
CA ILE A 53 8.34 -21.82 13.85
C ILE A 53 7.18 -22.72 14.28
N ASP A 54 6.91 -22.78 15.59
CA ASP A 54 5.64 -23.31 16.10
C ASP A 54 4.59 -22.18 16.15
N PRO A 55 3.55 -22.22 15.30
CA PRO A 55 2.52 -21.18 15.26
C PRO A 55 1.58 -21.22 16.49
N ASP A 56 1.53 -22.31 17.24
CA ASP A 56 0.62 -22.45 18.40
C ASP A 56 1.30 -22.10 19.73
N GLU A 57 2.63 -21.93 19.71
CA GLU A 57 3.39 -21.39 20.84
C GLU A 57 2.94 -19.96 21.16
N GLN A 58 2.60 -19.72 22.43
CA GLN A 58 2.21 -18.42 22.93
C GLN A 58 3.42 -17.63 23.40
N MET A 59 3.54 -16.38 22.95
CA MET A 59 4.65 -15.50 23.26
C MET A 59 4.18 -14.35 24.17
N ASP A 60 5.06 -13.93 25.08
CA ASP A 60 4.86 -12.69 25.84
C ASP A 60 5.18 -11.44 25.01
N TRP A 61 4.99 -10.25 25.60
CA TRP A 61 5.22 -8.99 24.88
C TRP A 61 6.70 -8.79 24.48
N LYS A 62 7.65 -9.26 25.30
CA LYS A 62 9.09 -9.12 25.02
C LYS A 62 9.50 -10.05 23.90
N GLN A 63 9.01 -11.29 23.94
CA GLN A 63 9.23 -12.28 22.90
C GLN A 63 8.63 -11.83 21.57
N ASN A 64 7.38 -11.34 21.56
CA ASN A 64 6.75 -10.79 20.36
C ASN A 64 7.52 -9.58 19.81
N MET A 65 7.93 -8.64 20.67
CA MET A 65 8.74 -7.49 20.27
C MET A 65 10.08 -7.92 19.68
N LYS A 66 10.78 -8.86 20.33
CA LYS A 66 12.05 -9.39 19.82
C LYS A 66 11.86 -10.07 18.46
N ALA A 67 10.80 -10.86 18.29
CA ALA A 67 10.49 -11.51 17.02
C ALA A 67 10.25 -10.48 15.92
N MET A 68 9.40 -9.49 16.18
CA MET A 68 9.10 -8.41 15.25
C MET A 68 10.36 -7.65 14.80
N LEU A 69 11.19 -7.22 15.75
CA LEU A 69 12.43 -6.50 15.44
C LEU A 69 13.45 -7.37 14.68
N SER A 70 13.65 -8.62 15.12
CA SER A 70 14.60 -9.54 14.47
C SER A 70 14.21 -9.83 13.02
N VAL A 71 12.91 -10.06 12.77
CA VAL A 71 12.38 -10.32 11.43
C VAL A 71 12.55 -9.09 10.53
N ASN A 72 12.24 -7.89 11.01
CA ASN A 72 12.39 -6.67 10.21
C ASN A 72 13.86 -6.34 9.94
N ILE A 73 14.78 -6.59 10.88
CA ILE A 73 16.23 -6.50 10.63
C ILE A 73 16.65 -7.47 9.53
N ALA A 74 16.16 -8.72 9.56
CA ALA A 74 16.45 -9.68 8.51
C ALA A 74 15.91 -9.23 7.13
N PHE A 75 14.71 -8.64 7.09
CA PHE A 75 14.15 -8.08 5.86
C PHE A 75 14.98 -6.94 5.31
N PHE A 76 15.38 -6.00 6.18
CA PHE A 76 16.27 -4.90 5.81
C PHE A 76 17.60 -5.40 5.24
N LEU A 77 18.26 -6.34 5.93
CA LEU A 77 19.56 -6.86 5.50
C LEU A 77 19.47 -7.58 4.15
N LEU A 78 18.42 -8.37 3.95
CA LEU A 78 18.18 -9.05 2.67
C LEU A 78 17.92 -8.04 1.55
N ALA A 79 17.08 -7.04 1.79
CA ALA A 79 16.79 -6.00 0.82
C ALA A 79 18.02 -5.18 0.44
N PHE A 80 18.80 -4.75 1.43
CA PHE A 80 20.05 -4.03 1.23
C PHE A 80 21.05 -4.84 0.39
N LEU A 81 21.19 -6.14 0.70
CA LEU A 81 22.04 -7.06 -0.04
C LEU A 81 21.58 -7.20 -1.51
N LEU A 82 20.29 -7.44 -1.74
CA LEU A 82 19.74 -7.63 -3.08
C LEU A 82 19.83 -6.36 -3.94
N LEU A 83 19.63 -5.18 -3.37
CA LEU A 83 19.84 -3.90 -4.06
C LEU A 83 21.31 -3.69 -4.42
N SER A 84 22.21 -3.99 -3.48
CA SER A 84 23.66 -3.85 -3.67
C SER A 84 24.22 -4.84 -4.72
N LEU A 85 23.54 -5.98 -4.92
CA LEU A 85 23.94 -7.03 -5.84
C LEU A 85 23.07 -7.12 -7.11
N GLN A 86 22.13 -6.19 -7.33
CA GLN A 86 21.17 -6.24 -8.43
C GLN A 86 21.83 -6.49 -9.80
N GLY A 87 22.96 -5.83 -10.08
CA GLY A 87 23.68 -5.94 -11.34
C GLY A 87 24.29 -7.32 -11.58
N PHE A 88 24.47 -8.13 -10.54
CA PHE A 88 24.90 -9.53 -10.66
C PHE A 88 23.72 -10.51 -10.84
N ILE A 89 22.47 -10.02 -10.79
CA ILE A 89 21.25 -10.80 -10.95
C ILE A 89 20.67 -10.52 -12.34
N PRO A 90 21.02 -11.32 -13.38
CA PRO A 90 20.52 -11.10 -14.73
C PRO A 90 19.03 -11.51 -14.88
N PHE A 91 18.52 -12.32 -13.95
CA PHE A 91 17.14 -12.77 -13.95
C PHE A 91 16.19 -11.57 -13.84
N TRP A 92 15.31 -11.41 -14.82
CA TRP A 92 14.35 -10.30 -14.92
C TRP A 92 15.00 -8.90 -14.86
N ASN A 93 16.16 -8.77 -15.48
CA ASN A 93 16.84 -7.49 -15.72
C ASN A 93 17.03 -7.22 -17.23
N PRO A 94 15.94 -7.03 -17.99
CA PRO A 94 16.03 -6.91 -19.45
C PRO A 94 16.77 -5.65 -19.92
N ASN A 95 16.86 -4.63 -19.06
CA ASN A 95 17.53 -3.37 -19.36
C ASN A 95 18.99 -3.34 -18.88
N GLY A 96 19.48 -4.41 -18.23
CA GLY A 96 20.86 -4.50 -17.76
C GLY A 96 21.23 -3.47 -16.68
N PHE A 97 20.30 -3.11 -15.80
CA PHE A 97 20.57 -2.16 -14.73
C PHE A 97 21.63 -2.69 -13.76
N GLY A 98 22.58 -1.83 -13.41
CA GLY A 98 23.71 -2.16 -12.53
C GLY A 98 23.34 -2.23 -11.05
N ASN A 99 24.38 -2.33 -10.21
CA ASN A 99 24.22 -2.27 -8.75
C ASN A 99 23.81 -0.86 -8.31
N TRP A 100 23.03 -0.82 -7.23
CA TRP A 100 22.66 0.44 -6.60
C TRP A 100 23.85 1.04 -5.85
N GLU A 101 23.94 2.37 -5.82
CA GLU A 101 24.90 3.06 -4.96
C GLU A 101 24.60 2.71 -3.49
N PRO A 102 25.62 2.40 -2.65
CA PRO A 102 25.40 1.92 -1.29
C PRO A 102 24.50 2.79 -0.41
N THR A 103 24.62 4.12 -0.46
CA THR A 103 23.76 5.00 0.35
C THR A 103 22.31 5.00 -0.14
N LEU A 104 22.08 4.94 -1.46
CA LEU A 104 20.74 4.80 -2.04
C LEU A 104 20.12 3.43 -1.72
N ALA A 105 20.91 2.35 -1.81
CA ALA A 105 20.48 1.01 -1.43
C ALA A 105 20.09 0.95 0.05
N PHE A 106 20.90 1.56 0.94
CA PHE A 106 20.61 1.64 2.37
C PHE A 106 19.33 2.42 2.63
N ASN A 107 19.20 3.62 2.07
CA ASN A 107 18.02 4.46 2.21
C ASN A 107 16.76 3.73 1.74
N THR A 108 16.81 3.11 0.56
CA THR A 108 15.66 2.39 -0.02
C THR A 108 15.28 1.17 0.81
N ALA A 109 16.26 0.38 1.29
CA ALA A 109 16.01 -0.76 2.15
C ALA A 109 15.37 -0.36 3.49
N VAL A 110 15.87 0.70 4.14
CA VAL A 110 15.25 1.24 5.36
C VAL A 110 13.83 1.70 5.06
N SER A 111 13.68 2.55 4.05
CA SER A 111 12.43 3.19 3.65
C SER A 111 11.29 2.19 3.41
N PHE A 112 11.56 1.10 2.70
CA PHE A 112 10.56 0.07 2.43
C PHE A 112 10.34 -0.88 3.61
N THR A 113 11.37 -1.15 4.42
CA THR A 113 11.21 -1.94 5.65
C THR A 113 10.35 -1.19 6.69
N THR A 114 10.47 0.14 6.74
CA THR A 114 9.69 1.00 7.65
C THR A 114 8.32 1.40 7.10
N ASN A 115 7.83 0.74 6.03
CA ASN A 115 6.54 1.03 5.39
C ASN A 115 6.40 2.49 4.91
N THR A 116 7.51 3.19 4.66
CA THR A 116 7.53 4.62 4.31
C THR A 116 7.62 4.82 2.81
N ASN A 117 8.45 4.01 2.16
CA ASN A 117 8.68 4.01 0.72
C ASN A 117 8.99 5.39 0.11
N LEU A 118 9.72 6.23 0.84
CA LEU A 118 10.46 7.34 0.27
C LEU A 118 11.34 6.87 -0.90
N GLN A 119 11.31 7.60 -2.02
CA GLN A 119 12.04 7.28 -3.25
C GLN A 119 12.97 8.43 -3.62
N HIS A 120 14.29 8.17 -3.63
CA HIS A 120 15.32 9.04 -4.21
C HIS A 120 15.83 8.49 -5.56
N TYR A 121 14.98 7.72 -6.24
CA TYR A 121 15.26 7.05 -7.50
C TYR A 121 14.01 7.03 -8.37
N SER A 122 14.18 6.81 -9.67
CA SER A 122 13.09 6.47 -10.59
C SER A 122 13.15 4.97 -10.86
N GLY A 123 12.06 4.26 -10.58
CA GLY A 123 12.07 2.79 -10.64
C GLY A 123 12.32 2.26 -12.06
N GLU A 124 11.93 3.00 -13.08
CA GLU A 124 12.14 2.70 -14.49
C GLU A 124 13.58 2.85 -14.98
N THR A 125 14.46 3.50 -14.22
CA THR A 125 15.88 3.69 -14.56
C THR A 125 16.83 2.99 -13.59
N ALA A 126 16.40 2.71 -12.36
CA ALA A 126 17.25 2.14 -11.32
C ALA A 126 16.94 0.68 -10.98
N ALA A 127 15.67 0.26 -11.06
CA ALA A 127 15.23 -1.03 -10.53
C ALA A 127 14.99 -2.06 -11.63
N SER A 128 15.65 -3.22 -11.52
CA SER A 128 15.29 -4.39 -12.33
C SER A 128 13.89 -4.89 -11.96
N TYR A 129 13.23 -5.66 -12.83
CA TYR A 129 11.92 -6.25 -12.50
C TYR A 129 12.02 -7.26 -11.36
N PHE A 130 13.18 -7.93 -11.22
CA PHE A 130 13.46 -8.73 -10.02
C PHE A 130 13.46 -7.88 -8.76
N THR A 131 14.17 -6.75 -8.76
CA THR A 131 14.20 -5.83 -7.60
C THR A 131 12.82 -5.26 -7.28
N GLN A 132 12.07 -4.82 -8.30
CA GLN A 132 10.71 -4.31 -8.13
C GLN A 132 9.80 -5.32 -7.41
N LEU A 133 9.90 -6.62 -7.75
CA LEU A 133 9.02 -7.63 -7.17
C LEU A 133 9.58 -8.26 -5.88
N SER A 134 10.82 -8.73 -5.92
CA SER A 134 11.45 -9.51 -4.85
C SER A 134 12.05 -8.67 -3.73
N VAL A 135 12.23 -7.36 -3.94
CA VAL A 135 12.64 -6.42 -2.89
C VAL A 135 11.49 -5.48 -2.57
N LEU A 136 11.07 -4.65 -3.53
CA LEU A 136 10.17 -3.53 -3.25
C LEU A 136 8.74 -3.98 -2.95
N ALA A 137 8.10 -4.72 -3.86
CA ALA A 137 6.74 -5.22 -3.65
C ALA A 137 6.66 -6.23 -2.50
N TRP A 138 7.67 -7.10 -2.35
CA TRP A 138 7.75 -8.01 -1.21
C TRP A 138 7.82 -7.24 0.13
N LEU A 139 8.68 -6.22 0.24
CA LEU A 139 8.73 -5.38 1.43
C LEU A 139 7.38 -4.71 1.70
N GLN A 140 6.70 -4.21 0.68
CA GLN A 140 5.35 -3.61 0.81
C GLN A 140 4.32 -4.56 1.42
N PHE A 141 4.46 -5.88 1.21
CA PHE A 141 3.62 -6.87 1.89
C PHE A 141 4.02 -7.04 3.36
N VAL A 142 5.31 -7.25 3.63
CA VAL A 142 5.75 -7.66 4.97
C VAL A 142 5.85 -6.49 5.96
N SER A 143 6.09 -5.26 5.50
CA SER A 143 6.05 -4.05 6.31
C SER A 143 4.61 -3.76 6.76
N ALA A 144 3.65 -3.78 5.83
CA ALA A 144 2.24 -3.62 6.13
C ALA A 144 1.72 -4.77 7.01
N GLY A 145 2.11 -6.01 6.69
CA GLY A 145 1.80 -7.18 7.49
C GLY A 145 2.33 -7.10 8.92
N THR A 146 3.51 -6.50 9.12
CA THR A 146 4.08 -6.23 10.45
C THR A 146 3.21 -5.27 11.24
N GLY A 147 2.77 -4.16 10.62
CA GLY A 147 1.87 -3.20 11.26
C GLY A 147 0.53 -3.82 11.66
N ILE A 148 -0.10 -4.58 10.76
CA ILE A 148 -1.36 -5.29 11.03
C ILE A 148 -1.17 -6.32 12.15
N ALA A 149 -0.08 -7.09 12.14
CA ALA A 149 0.23 -8.07 13.18
C ALA A 149 0.44 -7.41 14.55
N ALA A 150 1.14 -6.27 14.60
CA ALA A 150 1.31 -5.48 15.81
C ALA A 150 -0.04 -4.97 16.36
N CYS A 151 -0.94 -4.49 15.50
CA CYS A 151 -2.30 -4.13 15.89
C CYS A 151 -3.07 -5.34 16.45
N ALA A 152 -2.96 -6.51 15.83
CA ALA A 152 -3.61 -7.73 16.32
C ALA A 152 -3.07 -8.19 17.69
N LEU A 153 -1.77 -8.06 17.93
CA LEU A 153 -1.15 -8.30 19.25
C LEU A 153 -1.68 -7.29 20.29
N LEU A 154 -1.82 -6.01 19.92
CA LEU A 154 -2.41 -4.99 20.78
C LEU A 154 -3.86 -5.34 21.13
N PHE A 155 -4.66 -5.77 20.16
CA PHE A 155 -6.04 -6.19 20.42
C PHE A 155 -6.10 -7.38 21.39
N GLN A 156 -5.20 -8.34 21.23
CA GLN A 156 -5.04 -9.46 22.17
C GLN A 156 -4.67 -8.99 23.58
N GLY A 157 -3.71 -8.09 23.71
CA GLY A 157 -3.32 -7.51 25.00
C GLY A 157 -4.46 -6.76 25.68
N LEU A 158 -5.24 -5.99 24.93
CA LEU A 158 -6.41 -5.29 25.47
C LEU A 158 -7.55 -6.23 25.86
N ALA A 159 -7.68 -7.37 25.20
CA ALA A 159 -8.65 -8.41 25.56
C ALA A 159 -8.22 -9.20 26.81
N ASN A 160 -6.91 -9.46 26.95
CA ASN A 160 -6.33 -10.25 28.03
C ASN A 160 -6.07 -9.39 29.28
N ARG A 161 -7.00 -9.41 30.24
CA ARG A 161 -6.95 -8.57 31.45
C ARG A 161 -5.81 -8.88 32.43
N SER A 162 -5.21 -10.08 32.39
CA SER A 162 -4.25 -10.53 33.40
C SER A 162 -3.25 -11.60 32.91
N GLY A 163 -3.26 -11.94 31.62
CA GLY A 163 -2.39 -12.99 31.06
C GLY A 163 -1.11 -12.44 30.42
N SER A 164 -0.01 -13.17 30.54
CA SER A 164 1.27 -12.85 29.88
C SER A 164 1.37 -13.37 28.45
N ARG A 165 0.39 -14.14 27.97
CA ARG A 165 0.37 -14.77 26.64
C ARG A 165 -0.42 -13.89 25.66
N LEU A 166 0.26 -13.32 24.68
CA LEU A 166 -0.29 -12.31 23.76
C LEU A 166 -0.44 -12.80 22.32
N GLY A 167 -0.40 -14.12 22.10
CA GLY A 167 -0.38 -14.71 20.77
C GLY A 167 1.04 -14.87 20.25
N ASN A 168 1.17 -14.97 18.92
CA ASN A 168 2.40 -15.30 18.23
C ASN A 168 2.58 -14.35 17.03
N PHE A 169 3.61 -13.51 17.09
CA PHE A 169 3.90 -12.52 16.04
C PHE A 169 4.05 -13.16 14.66
N TYR A 170 4.79 -14.27 14.56
CA TYR A 170 5.02 -14.94 13.27
C TYR A 170 3.71 -15.42 12.64
N LYS A 171 2.83 -16.03 13.44
CA LYS A 171 1.51 -16.48 12.98
C LYS A 171 0.65 -15.32 12.47
N LEU A 172 0.65 -14.20 13.21
CA LEU A 172 -0.12 -13.02 12.85
C LEU A 172 0.45 -12.32 11.61
N LEU A 173 1.77 -12.22 11.48
CA LEU A 173 2.44 -11.67 10.30
C LEU A 173 2.08 -12.47 9.05
N VAL A 174 2.29 -13.80 9.10
CA VAL A 174 2.00 -14.69 7.95
C VAL A 174 0.53 -14.58 7.57
N ARG A 175 -0.40 -14.66 8.53
CA ARG A 175 -1.85 -14.55 8.25
C ARG A 175 -2.27 -13.17 7.76
N SER A 176 -1.62 -12.10 8.21
CA SER A 176 -1.89 -10.75 7.69
C SER A 176 -1.50 -10.65 6.22
N CYS A 177 -0.35 -11.20 5.86
CA CYS A 177 0.09 -11.27 4.46
C CYS A 177 -0.82 -12.19 3.62
N THR A 178 -1.06 -13.43 4.04
CA THR A 178 -1.75 -14.44 3.23
C THR A 178 -3.26 -14.29 3.20
N ARG A 179 -3.88 -13.89 4.31
CA ARG A 179 -5.35 -13.90 4.46
C ARG A 179 -6.00 -12.52 4.36
N ILE A 180 -5.22 -11.44 4.40
CA ILE A 180 -5.73 -10.06 4.30
C ILE A 180 -5.13 -9.38 3.07
N LEU A 181 -3.82 -9.18 3.05
CA LEU A 181 -3.15 -8.39 2.00
C LEU A 181 -3.18 -9.09 0.63
N LEU A 182 -2.74 -10.35 0.55
CA LEU A 182 -2.64 -11.09 -0.71
C LEU A 182 -3.98 -11.21 -1.47
N PRO A 183 -5.10 -11.65 -0.87
CA PRO A 183 -6.37 -11.76 -1.60
C PRO A 183 -6.87 -10.41 -2.09
N LEU A 184 -6.76 -9.35 -1.28
CA LEU A 184 -7.14 -8.00 -1.69
C LEU A 184 -6.23 -7.49 -2.81
N ALA A 185 -4.92 -7.71 -2.71
CA ALA A 185 -3.94 -7.29 -3.71
C ALA A 185 -4.13 -8.02 -5.03
N VAL A 186 -4.48 -9.30 -5.03
CA VAL A 186 -4.81 -10.05 -6.26
C VAL A 186 -6.03 -9.44 -6.95
N VAL A 187 -7.11 -9.18 -6.19
CA VAL A 187 -8.34 -8.59 -6.76
C VAL A 187 -8.05 -7.21 -7.35
N LEU A 188 -7.36 -6.35 -6.61
CA LEU A 188 -7.03 -5.00 -7.06
C LEU A 188 -6.04 -5.02 -8.23
N SER A 189 -5.00 -5.86 -8.20
CA SER A 189 -4.03 -6.01 -9.29
C SER A 189 -4.70 -6.43 -10.60
N LEU A 190 -5.63 -7.39 -10.54
CA LEU A 190 -6.41 -7.81 -11.69
C LEU A 190 -7.27 -6.66 -12.21
N PHE A 191 -7.98 -5.96 -11.31
CA PHE A 191 -8.78 -4.78 -11.67
C PHE A 191 -7.94 -3.72 -12.38
N LEU A 192 -6.77 -3.36 -11.83
CA LEU A 192 -5.86 -2.37 -12.41
C LEU A 192 -5.33 -2.83 -13.78
N SER A 193 -4.94 -4.11 -13.90
CA SER A 193 -4.44 -4.69 -15.16
C SER A 193 -5.49 -4.63 -16.27
N PHE A 194 -6.76 -4.92 -15.96
CA PHE A 194 -7.86 -4.83 -16.92
C PHE A 194 -8.22 -3.40 -17.31
N ASN A 195 -7.87 -2.40 -16.49
CA ASN A 195 -8.11 -0.98 -16.75
C ASN A 195 -6.85 -0.24 -17.24
N GLY A 196 -5.82 -0.96 -17.68
CA GLY A 196 -4.68 -0.37 -18.42
C GLY A 196 -3.37 -0.23 -17.65
N SER A 197 -3.31 -0.60 -16.37
CA SER A 197 -2.03 -0.65 -15.65
C SER A 197 -1.17 -1.78 -16.20
N THR A 198 0.14 -1.54 -16.34
CA THR A 198 1.02 -2.53 -17.00
C THR A 198 1.26 -3.76 -16.13
N ALA A 199 1.29 -4.95 -16.75
CA ALA A 199 1.43 -6.24 -16.07
C ALA A 199 2.29 -7.23 -16.88
N HIS A 200 3.43 -6.79 -17.44
CA HIS A 200 4.28 -7.62 -18.31
C HIS A 200 5.77 -7.48 -18.02
N PHE A 201 6.58 -8.44 -18.48
CA PHE A 201 8.05 -8.47 -18.23
C PHE A 201 8.90 -8.08 -19.45
N ARG A 202 8.31 -7.42 -20.45
CA ARG A 202 9.06 -6.87 -21.60
C ARG A 202 9.89 -5.67 -21.13
N GLY A 203 11.14 -5.56 -21.61
CA GLY A 203 12.01 -4.40 -21.36
C GLY A 203 11.54 -3.12 -22.04
N LEU A 204 12.40 -2.11 -22.09
CA LEU A 204 12.11 -0.83 -22.75
C LEU A 204 11.61 -1.03 -24.18
N GLN A 205 10.44 -0.47 -24.49
CA GLN A 205 9.84 -0.56 -25.82
C GLN A 205 10.19 0.70 -26.62
N GLU A 206 10.74 0.52 -27.81
CA GLU A 206 10.98 1.62 -28.75
C GLU A 206 9.69 1.90 -29.53
N VAL A 207 9.20 3.13 -29.42
CA VAL A 207 7.98 3.59 -30.09
C VAL A 207 8.34 4.77 -30.98
N ALA A 208 8.03 4.66 -32.27
CA ALA A 208 8.12 5.79 -33.20
C ALA A 208 6.92 6.71 -32.97
N THR A 209 7.19 7.99 -32.69
CA THR A 209 6.16 9.02 -32.50
C THR A 209 5.60 9.48 -33.85
N LEU A 210 4.44 10.13 -33.82
CA LEU A 210 3.84 10.71 -35.04
C LEU A 210 4.70 11.82 -35.67
N GLU A 211 5.58 12.43 -34.88
CA GLU A 211 6.56 13.44 -35.32
C GLU A 211 7.82 12.81 -35.93
N GLY A 212 7.95 11.48 -35.88
CA GLY A 212 9.06 10.72 -36.46
C GLY A 212 10.25 10.48 -35.51
N GLU A 213 10.15 10.92 -34.25
CA GLU A 213 11.17 10.63 -33.23
C GLU A 213 10.97 9.24 -32.62
N THR A 214 12.01 8.67 -32.01
CA THR A 214 11.91 7.40 -31.27
C THR A 214 11.95 7.66 -29.77
N GLN A 215 10.93 7.21 -29.05
CA GLN A 215 10.87 7.25 -27.59
C GLN A 215 11.02 5.85 -26.99
N LYS A 216 11.65 5.77 -25.81
CA LYS A 216 11.76 4.53 -25.04
C LYS A 216 10.73 4.54 -23.92
N VAL A 217 9.78 3.63 -23.99
CA VAL A 217 8.68 3.52 -23.03
C VAL A 217 9.00 2.41 -22.04
N ALA A 218 9.11 2.78 -20.76
CA ALA A 218 9.24 1.83 -19.68
C ALA A 218 7.87 1.22 -19.34
N GLY A 219 7.84 -0.11 -19.25
CA GLY A 219 6.72 -0.85 -18.69
C GLY A 219 7.22 -1.78 -17.59
N GLY A 220 6.39 -2.74 -17.23
CA GLY A 220 6.75 -3.74 -16.24
C GLY A 220 5.52 -4.41 -15.61
N PRO A 221 5.73 -5.26 -14.60
CA PRO A 221 4.65 -5.77 -13.76
C PRO A 221 4.23 -4.73 -12.72
N ALA A 222 3.76 -3.54 -13.15
CA ALA A 222 3.41 -2.44 -12.25
C ALA A 222 2.13 -2.72 -11.45
N ALA A 223 1.08 -3.24 -12.08
CA ALA A 223 -0.22 -3.50 -11.44
C ALA A 223 -0.16 -4.28 -10.11
N PRO A 224 0.59 -5.39 -9.97
CA PRO A 224 0.71 -6.09 -8.69
C PRO A 224 1.40 -5.27 -7.60
N MET A 225 2.40 -4.45 -7.96
CA MET A 225 3.06 -3.54 -7.01
C MET A 225 2.14 -2.40 -6.61
N VAL A 226 1.43 -1.79 -7.56
CA VAL A 226 0.42 -0.74 -7.29
C VAL A 226 -0.65 -1.28 -6.33
N ALA A 227 -1.12 -2.50 -6.53
CA ALA A 227 -2.15 -3.05 -5.64
C ALA A 227 -1.70 -3.12 -4.17
N ILE A 228 -0.52 -3.67 -3.89
CA ILE A 228 -0.03 -3.78 -2.51
C ILE A 228 0.46 -2.44 -1.96
N LYS A 229 1.03 -1.55 -2.78
CA LYS A 229 1.49 -0.25 -2.30
C LYS A 229 0.33 0.59 -1.75
N GLN A 230 -0.87 0.50 -2.36
CA GLN A 230 -2.06 1.20 -1.90
C GLN A 230 -2.70 0.50 -0.69
N LEU A 231 -2.95 -0.81 -0.78
CA LEU A 231 -3.58 -1.56 0.32
C LEU A 231 -2.79 -1.53 1.62
N GLY A 232 -1.46 -1.66 1.52
CA GLY A 232 -0.57 -1.62 2.67
C GLY A 232 -0.15 -0.20 3.09
N THR A 233 -0.77 0.84 2.52
CA THR A 233 -0.46 2.25 2.78
C THR A 233 1.04 2.54 2.76
N ASN A 234 1.71 1.95 1.78
CA ASN A 234 3.16 2.03 1.63
C ASN A 234 3.55 3.24 0.78
N GLY A 235 2.88 3.41 -0.38
CA GLY A 235 3.07 4.57 -1.24
C GLY A 235 4.28 4.56 -2.19
N GLY A 236 5.10 3.49 -2.25
CA GLY A 236 6.24 3.42 -3.19
C GLY A 236 5.82 3.01 -4.60
N GLY A 237 6.05 3.86 -5.60
CA GLY A 237 5.64 3.68 -7.00
C GLY A 237 6.59 2.79 -7.80
N PHE A 238 6.07 2.16 -8.85
CA PHE A 238 6.89 1.42 -9.80
C PHE A 238 7.72 2.38 -10.67
N PHE A 239 7.14 3.52 -11.04
CA PHE A 239 7.77 4.60 -11.79
C PHE A 239 8.01 5.82 -10.88
N GLY A 240 8.89 6.72 -11.29
CA GLY A 240 9.25 7.93 -10.53
C GLY A 240 8.03 8.80 -10.12
N PRO A 241 7.14 9.17 -11.06
CA PRO A 241 5.93 9.96 -10.75
C PRO A 241 4.84 9.17 -9.99
N ASN A 242 5.05 7.88 -9.73
CA ASN A 242 4.18 7.07 -8.89
C ASN A 242 2.74 7.04 -9.41
N SER A 243 1.76 7.41 -8.59
CA SER A 243 0.33 7.29 -8.89
C SER A 243 -0.19 8.36 -9.84
N SER A 244 0.66 9.32 -10.25
CA SER A 244 0.35 10.14 -11.42
C SER A 244 0.81 9.48 -12.72
N HIS A 245 1.62 8.42 -12.69
CA HIS A 245 2.07 7.77 -13.92
C HIS A 245 0.90 7.04 -14.63
N PRO A 246 0.67 7.23 -15.95
CA PRO A 246 -0.43 6.59 -16.68
C PRO A 246 -0.46 5.06 -16.63
N PHE A 247 0.68 4.40 -16.42
CA PHE A 247 0.73 2.95 -16.26
C PHE A 247 0.52 2.44 -14.83
N GLU A 248 0.46 3.34 -13.84
CA GLU A 248 0.08 2.97 -12.47
C GLU A 248 -1.39 3.27 -12.23
N ASN A 249 -1.84 4.47 -12.62
CA ASN A 249 -3.21 4.94 -12.47
C ASN A 249 -3.72 5.52 -13.82
N PRO A 250 -4.22 4.65 -14.72
CA PRO A 250 -4.60 5.02 -16.08
C PRO A 250 -5.78 5.99 -16.17
N ASP A 251 -6.79 5.81 -15.32
CA ASP A 251 -8.08 6.50 -15.47
C ASP A 251 -8.75 6.80 -14.12
N TYR A 252 -9.92 7.45 -14.19
CA TYR A 252 -10.65 7.85 -12.98
C TYR A 252 -11.20 6.66 -12.18
N LEU A 253 -11.48 5.51 -12.82
CA LEU A 253 -11.96 4.31 -12.15
C LEU A 253 -10.83 3.62 -11.38
N THR A 254 -9.63 3.53 -11.94
CA THR A 254 -8.44 3.06 -11.20
C THR A 254 -8.14 3.99 -10.03
N ASN A 255 -8.27 5.30 -10.23
CA ASN A 255 -8.09 6.28 -9.15
C ASN A 255 -9.10 6.09 -7.99
N ILE A 256 -10.36 5.79 -8.29
CA ILE A 256 -11.37 5.44 -7.28
C ILE A 256 -10.93 4.18 -6.52
N ALA A 257 -10.55 3.11 -7.23
CA ALA A 257 -10.16 1.85 -6.62
C ALA A 257 -8.91 1.98 -5.74
N GLU A 258 -7.91 2.73 -6.20
CA GLU A 258 -6.68 3.00 -5.43
C GLU A 258 -6.95 3.85 -4.18
N ASN A 259 -7.78 4.90 -4.26
CA ASN A 259 -8.19 5.66 -3.06
C ASN A 259 -8.94 4.78 -2.06
N ILE A 260 -9.84 3.92 -2.55
CA ILE A 260 -10.53 2.96 -1.68
C ILE A 260 -9.52 2.06 -1.00
N ALA A 261 -8.54 1.53 -1.74
CA ALA A 261 -7.51 0.64 -1.21
C ALA A 261 -6.68 1.27 -0.08
N ILE A 262 -6.28 2.55 -0.22
CA ILE A 262 -5.57 3.31 0.82
C ILE A 262 -6.39 3.36 2.12
N LEU A 263 -7.68 3.67 2.03
CA LEU A 263 -8.55 3.87 3.19
C LEU A 263 -9.06 2.56 3.82
N LEU A 264 -9.12 1.48 3.03
CA LEU A 264 -9.86 0.27 3.36
C LEU A 264 -9.34 -0.45 4.61
N ILE A 265 -8.03 -0.74 4.67
CA ILE A 265 -7.44 -1.48 5.80
C ILE A 265 -7.40 -0.63 7.08
N PRO A 266 -6.99 0.66 7.07
CA PRO A 266 -7.03 1.52 8.25
C PRO A 266 -8.42 1.60 8.88
N ILE A 267 -9.46 1.88 8.09
CA ILE A 267 -10.85 1.89 8.60
C ILE A 267 -11.27 0.49 9.05
N GLY A 268 -10.88 -0.55 8.29
CA GLY A 268 -11.15 -1.93 8.64
C GLY A 268 -10.57 -2.32 9.99
N LEU A 269 -9.38 -1.85 10.35
CA LEU A 269 -8.72 -2.13 11.63
C LEU A 269 -9.46 -1.46 12.81
N VAL A 270 -10.02 -0.27 12.62
CA VAL A 270 -10.88 0.39 13.61
C VAL A 270 -12.13 -0.46 13.89
N PHE A 271 -12.76 -0.99 12.84
CA PHE A 271 -13.89 -1.90 13.02
C PHE A 271 -13.47 -3.25 13.60
N ALA A 272 -12.33 -3.81 13.16
CA ALA A 272 -11.77 -5.04 13.69
C ALA A 272 -11.53 -4.94 15.20
N PHE A 273 -10.98 -3.82 15.69
CA PHE A 273 -10.87 -3.53 17.12
C PHE A 273 -12.21 -3.68 17.85
N GLY A 274 -13.28 -3.09 17.31
CA GLY A 274 -14.63 -3.15 17.88
C GLY A 274 -15.21 -4.57 17.92
N PHE A 275 -15.03 -5.35 16.86
CA PHE A 275 -15.47 -6.75 16.80
C PHE A 275 -14.61 -7.68 17.64
N TYR A 276 -13.31 -7.42 17.71
CA TYR A 276 -12.36 -8.21 18.46
C TYR A 276 -12.65 -8.10 19.96
N LEU A 277 -12.76 -6.87 20.48
CA LEU A 277 -12.99 -6.58 21.91
C LEU A 277 -14.46 -6.61 22.34
N GLY A 278 -15.40 -6.76 21.39
CA GLY A 278 -16.83 -6.63 21.68
C GLY A 278 -17.28 -5.21 22.02
N ARG A 279 -16.47 -4.19 21.70
CA ARG A 279 -16.73 -2.76 22.00
C ARG A 279 -17.12 -1.96 20.75
N ARG A 280 -18.17 -2.39 20.05
CA ARG A 280 -18.62 -1.77 18.77
C ARG A 280 -18.90 -0.27 18.87
N LYS A 281 -19.50 0.19 19.98
CA LYS A 281 -19.77 1.62 20.21
C LYS A 281 -18.48 2.45 20.28
N LEU A 282 -17.41 1.90 20.85
CA LEU A 282 -16.11 2.57 20.92
C LEU A 282 -15.44 2.63 19.55
N ALA A 283 -15.52 1.55 18.75
CA ALA A 283 -15.04 1.57 17.37
C ALA A 283 -15.78 2.61 16.51
N LEU A 284 -17.11 2.71 16.65
CA LEU A 284 -17.90 3.74 15.96
C LEU A 284 -17.52 5.16 16.40
N LEU A 285 -17.18 5.36 17.68
CA LEU A 285 -16.68 6.64 18.17
C LEU A 285 -15.34 7.00 17.52
N PHE A 286 -14.37 6.08 17.51
CA PHE A 286 -13.08 6.30 16.85
C PHE A 286 -13.25 6.58 15.35
N PHE A 287 -14.07 5.77 14.67
CA PHE A 287 -14.40 5.98 13.27
C PHE A 287 -15.04 7.36 13.03
N GLY A 288 -15.97 7.79 13.87
CA GLY A 288 -16.61 9.10 13.78
C GLY A 288 -15.62 10.27 13.93
N ILE A 289 -14.69 10.17 14.90
CA ILE A 289 -13.64 11.19 15.10
C ILE A 289 -12.71 11.25 13.89
N MET A 290 -12.22 10.10 13.41
CA MET A 290 -11.34 10.04 12.23
C MET A 290 -12.05 10.56 10.97
N THR A 291 -13.33 10.23 10.80
CA THR A 291 -14.16 10.71 9.69
C THR A 291 -14.30 12.24 9.72
N LEU A 292 -14.57 12.81 10.90
CA LEU A 292 -14.68 14.27 11.06
C LEU A 292 -13.38 14.98 10.66
N LEU A 293 -12.23 14.47 11.12
CA LEU A 293 -10.93 15.02 10.76
C LEU A 293 -10.66 14.88 9.26
N PHE A 294 -10.87 13.70 8.69
CA PHE A 294 -10.68 13.42 7.27
C PHE A 294 -11.51 14.37 6.39
N ILE A 295 -12.82 14.49 6.65
CA ILE A 295 -13.71 15.36 5.89
C ILE A 295 -13.31 16.83 6.03
N SER A 296 -12.89 17.25 7.24
CA SER A 296 -12.43 18.63 7.47
C SER A 296 -11.20 18.96 6.62
N PHE A 297 -10.19 18.09 6.61
CA PHE A 297 -8.99 18.28 5.80
C PHE A 297 -9.30 18.17 4.30
N ALA A 298 -10.08 17.17 3.87
CA ALA A 298 -10.45 17.01 2.46
C ALA A 298 -11.22 18.23 1.93
N SER A 299 -12.19 18.74 2.70
CA SER A 299 -12.97 19.92 2.32
C SER A 299 -12.12 21.18 2.28
N PHE A 300 -11.21 21.35 3.25
CA PHE A 300 -10.33 22.52 3.29
C PHE A 300 -9.32 22.52 2.13
N THR A 301 -8.68 21.38 1.85
CA THR A 301 -7.74 21.25 0.73
C THR A 301 -8.45 21.43 -0.62
N ALA A 302 -9.62 20.83 -0.80
CA ALA A 302 -10.44 21.02 -2.00
C ALA A 302 -10.80 22.49 -2.23
N TRP A 303 -11.18 23.20 -1.16
CA TRP A 303 -11.48 24.64 -1.24
C TRP A 303 -10.27 25.47 -1.68
N GLN A 304 -9.08 25.17 -1.13
CA GLN A 304 -7.83 25.87 -1.52
C GLN A 304 -7.45 25.59 -2.98
N GLU A 305 -7.54 24.34 -3.43
CA GLU A 305 -7.20 23.94 -4.79
C GLU A 305 -8.14 24.58 -5.84
N ILE A 306 -9.43 24.70 -5.52
CA ILE A 306 -10.40 25.41 -6.38
C ILE A 306 -10.11 26.91 -6.40
N LYS A 307 -9.74 27.51 -5.27
CA LYS A 307 -9.41 28.93 -5.18
C LYS A 307 -8.26 29.31 -6.13
N GLY A 308 -7.37 28.36 -6.41
CA GLY A 308 -6.35 28.51 -7.42
C GLY A 308 -5.13 29.31 -6.96
N ASN A 309 -4.24 29.63 -7.90
CA ASN A 309 -3.06 30.45 -7.62
C ASN A 309 -3.35 31.93 -7.96
N PRO A 310 -3.30 32.85 -6.98
CA PRO A 310 -3.48 34.28 -7.23
C PRO A 310 -2.49 34.86 -8.24
N ALA A 311 -1.31 34.26 -8.42
CA ALA A 311 -0.33 34.69 -9.42
C ALA A 311 -0.84 34.53 -10.87
N PHE A 312 -1.84 33.67 -11.12
CA PHE A 312 -2.48 33.57 -12.42
C PHE A 312 -3.39 34.76 -12.73
N ALA A 313 -3.81 35.52 -11.71
CA ALA A 313 -4.57 36.75 -11.91
C ALA A 313 -3.68 37.79 -12.60
N GLY A 314 -4.04 38.17 -13.83
CA GLY A 314 -3.28 39.12 -14.65
C GLY A 314 -2.49 38.50 -15.81
N MET A 315 -2.43 37.17 -15.90
CA MET A 315 -1.80 36.47 -17.03
C MET A 315 -2.74 36.27 -18.24
N GLY A 316 -4.00 36.70 -18.15
CA GLY A 316 -4.99 36.53 -19.21
C GLY A 316 -5.50 35.10 -19.40
N LEU A 317 -5.26 34.21 -18.43
CA LEU A 317 -5.74 32.82 -18.46
C LEU A 317 -7.25 32.75 -18.17
N GLU A 318 -7.98 31.96 -18.95
CA GLU A 318 -9.43 31.76 -18.79
C GLU A 318 -9.81 30.95 -17.52
N GLN A 319 -8.89 30.12 -17.01
CA GLN A 319 -9.08 29.34 -15.79
C GLN A 319 -7.99 29.65 -14.77
N THR A 320 -8.41 30.04 -13.56
CA THR A 320 -7.50 30.29 -12.43
C THR A 320 -7.32 29.08 -11.52
N ILE A 321 -7.97 27.95 -11.84
CA ILE A 321 -7.91 26.70 -11.06
C ILE A 321 -6.47 26.19 -11.00
N ASN A 322 -6.05 25.69 -9.84
CA ASN A 322 -4.69 25.18 -9.67
C ASN A 322 -4.49 23.81 -10.33
N MET A 323 -3.99 23.81 -11.56
CA MET A 323 -3.59 22.59 -12.28
C MET A 323 -2.08 22.29 -12.16
N GLU A 324 -1.31 23.14 -11.49
CA GLU A 324 0.10 22.87 -11.22
C GLU A 324 0.24 21.64 -10.32
N GLY A 325 1.07 20.67 -10.77
CA GLY A 325 1.23 19.38 -10.11
C GLY A 325 -0.01 18.47 -10.14
N LYS A 326 -0.96 18.70 -11.05
CA LYS A 326 -2.19 17.91 -11.20
C LYS A 326 -2.25 17.20 -12.55
N GLU A 327 -3.03 16.13 -12.60
CA GLU A 327 -3.26 15.35 -13.82
C GLU A 327 -4.62 15.69 -14.44
N ALA A 328 -4.63 15.90 -15.77
CA ALA A 328 -5.86 16.16 -16.51
C ALA A 328 -6.89 15.02 -16.39
N ARG A 329 -6.42 13.77 -16.17
CA ARG A 329 -7.26 12.59 -15.92
C ARG A 329 -8.15 12.71 -14.68
N PHE A 330 -7.70 13.47 -13.67
CA PHE A 330 -8.32 13.50 -12.35
C PHE A 330 -8.89 14.88 -12.00
N GLY A 331 -8.18 15.94 -12.38
CA GLY A 331 -8.51 17.30 -12.00
C GLY A 331 -8.19 17.62 -10.54
N PRO A 332 -8.41 18.89 -10.13
CA PRO A 332 -7.94 19.41 -8.85
C PRO A 332 -8.63 18.77 -7.65
N LEU A 333 -9.93 18.45 -7.75
CA LEU A 333 -10.68 17.90 -6.62
C LEU A 333 -10.30 16.47 -6.31
N ALA A 334 -10.21 15.60 -7.34
CA ALA A 334 -9.78 14.22 -7.12
C ALA A 334 -8.31 14.16 -6.65
N SER A 335 -7.44 15.03 -7.17
CA SER A 335 -6.07 15.14 -6.66
C SER A 335 -6.01 15.67 -5.23
N SER A 336 -6.91 16.59 -4.84
CA SER A 336 -6.98 17.07 -3.44
C SER A 336 -7.41 15.96 -2.48
N LEU A 337 -8.39 15.13 -2.88
CA LEU A 337 -8.82 13.96 -2.12
C LEU A 337 -7.69 12.93 -2.02
N TRP A 338 -6.99 12.67 -3.13
CA TRP A 338 -5.82 11.80 -3.14
C TRP A 338 -4.78 12.28 -2.13
N GLY A 339 -4.44 13.57 -2.17
CA GLY A 339 -3.49 14.20 -1.26
C GLY A 339 -3.83 13.99 0.21
N VAL A 340 -5.11 14.16 0.59
CA VAL A 340 -5.54 13.91 1.97
C VAL A 340 -5.56 12.42 2.29
N SER A 341 -6.02 11.57 1.37
CA SER A 341 -6.07 10.11 1.57
C SER A 341 -4.67 9.54 1.81
N THR A 342 -3.68 9.93 1.03
CA THR A 342 -2.30 9.44 1.17
C THR A 342 -1.50 10.05 2.33
N THR A 343 -2.05 11.03 3.05
CA THR A 343 -1.37 11.71 4.18
C THR A 343 -2.09 11.54 5.53
N SER A 344 -3.26 10.91 5.54
CA SER A 344 -4.10 10.76 6.75
C SER A 344 -4.28 9.31 7.23
N THR A 345 -3.80 8.33 6.46
CA THR A 345 -3.76 6.91 6.80
C THR A 345 -2.38 6.51 7.29
#